data_AF-A0A935LF15-F1
#
_entry.id   AF-A0A935LF15-F1
#
_cell.length_a   1.000
_cell.length_b   1.000
_cell.length_c   1.000
_cell.angle_alpha   90.00
_cell.angle_beta   90.00
_cell.angle_gamma   90.00
#
_symmetry.space_group_name_H-M   'P 1'
#
loop_
_entity.id
_entity.type
_entity.pdbx_description
1 polymer ?
#
loop_
_entity_poly.entity_id
_entity_poly.type
_entity_poly.pdbx_seq_one_letter_code
_entity_poly.pdbx_strand_id
1 'polypeptide(L)'
;MNRRLTACSLALAGVVLAVGWNVPGSSEDRSDTAPTSASSPSGAFHSRISPASGHGAPPFARTSFDSQSPFAVLPPGSEPPNRSATHTAHPRTQFEQLLRDYRLAEISPEEKLQIKQTLNDLKNDPLARSFMVETFFAADKPQLAESLYGLIRDADLKDVALLEGLIQRDSTRPTAASTASIVDLVADLSTQKDLPYSATIDRYLAQLSLHADAQVRNTAVSQRIWYLAQHQPNNLAALEPYIADSAPTVREEMYSFIESRMANQAPLAQTAFVPALKMALQADHPGASAEEKARVSALLQSLAASDAPL
;
A
#
# COMPACT_ATOMS: atom_id res chain seq x y z
N MET A 1 51.29 23.32 28.03
CA MET A 1 51.93 22.40 27.06
C MET A 1 52.14 21.04 27.74
N ASN A 2 51.83 19.86 27.21
CA ASN A 2 50.86 19.38 26.25
C ASN A 2 50.89 17.84 26.42
N ARG A 3 49.72 17.20 26.57
CA ARG A 3 49.42 15.77 26.30
C ARG A 3 50.17 14.68 27.10
N ARG A 4 49.40 13.90 27.87
CA ARG A 4 49.11 12.47 27.66
C ARG A 4 48.25 11.94 28.82
N LEU A 5 46.97 11.69 28.57
CA LEU A 5 46.15 10.79 29.38
C LEU A 5 45.50 9.81 28.43
N THR A 6 45.98 8.58 28.51
CA THR A 6 45.48 7.39 27.84
C THR A 6 44.29 6.89 28.64
N ALA A 7 43.08 6.93 28.08
CA ALA A 7 41.91 6.28 28.65
C ALA A 7 41.63 5.00 27.87
N CYS A 8 41.84 3.85 28.52
CA CYS A 8 41.27 2.56 28.15
C CYS A 8 39.82 2.54 28.61
N SER A 9 38.88 2.33 27.69
CA SER A 9 37.49 2.00 28.01
C SER A 9 37.01 0.83 27.15
N LEU A 10 36.88 -0.31 27.84
CA LEU A 10 35.81 -1.30 27.76
C LEU A 10 35.26 -1.69 26.39
N ALA A 11 35.73 -2.82 25.88
CA ALA A 11 34.98 -3.68 24.98
C ALA A 11 34.04 -4.58 25.80
N LEU A 12 32.73 -4.39 25.63
CA LEU A 12 31.67 -5.24 26.15
C LEU A 12 30.76 -5.55 24.96
N ALA A 13 31.07 -6.63 24.25
CA ALA A 13 30.18 -7.22 23.26
C ALA A 13 29.97 -8.68 23.65
N GLY A 14 28.86 -8.89 24.35
CA GLY A 14 28.35 -10.19 24.72
C GLY A 14 27.80 -10.93 23.51
N VAL A 15 28.14 -12.21 23.50
CA VAL A 15 27.55 -13.33 22.77
C VAL A 15 26.01 -13.21 22.69
N VAL A 16 25.46 -13.28 21.47
CA VAL A 16 24.10 -13.78 21.25
C VAL A 16 24.16 -14.89 20.21
N LEU A 17 23.61 -16.03 20.65
CA LEU A 17 23.67 -17.35 20.08
C LEU A 17 22.89 -17.45 18.76
N ALA A 18 23.52 -18.12 17.79
CA ALA A 18 22.83 -18.76 16.69
C ALA A 18 21.90 -19.87 17.24
N VAL A 19 20.62 -19.79 16.91
CA VAL A 19 19.70 -20.93 17.04
C VAL A 19 19.32 -21.34 15.62
N GLY A 20 20.09 -22.30 15.11
CA GLY A 20 19.74 -23.03 13.90
C GLY A 20 18.60 -24.00 14.18
N TRP A 21 17.56 -23.97 13.34
CA TRP A 21 16.58 -25.05 13.28
C TRP A 21 17.01 -26.00 12.17
N ASN A 22 17.49 -27.16 12.61
CA ASN A 22 17.75 -28.33 11.78
C ASN A 22 16.52 -29.24 11.89
N VAL A 23 15.90 -29.59 10.77
CA VAL A 23 14.89 -30.66 10.71
C VAL A 23 15.43 -31.73 9.76
N PRO A 24 15.58 -32.99 10.20
CA PRO A 24 16.13 -34.05 9.37
C PRO A 24 15.06 -34.74 8.51
N GLY A 25 15.39 -34.89 7.22
CA GLY A 25 15.26 -36.13 6.44
C GLY A 25 13.88 -36.72 6.16
N SER A 26 13.47 -36.65 4.89
CA SER A 26 12.96 -37.83 4.17
C SER A 26 13.31 -37.71 2.67
N SER A 27 14.24 -38.55 2.24
CA SER A 27 14.70 -38.74 0.86
C SER A 27 13.79 -39.71 0.10
N GLU A 28 13.58 -39.37 -1.18
CA GLU A 28 13.38 -40.23 -2.37
C GLU A 28 12.16 -41.17 -2.43
N ASP A 29 11.30 -41.00 -3.46
CA ASP A 29 11.51 -41.69 -4.75
C ASP A 29 10.67 -41.07 -5.91
N ARG A 30 11.18 -41.28 -7.13
CA ARG A 30 10.81 -40.78 -8.48
C ARG A 30 9.40 -41.22 -8.96
N SER A 31 8.75 -40.66 -10.00
CA SER A 31 9.20 -40.50 -11.39
C SER A 31 8.21 -39.70 -12.26
N ASP A 32 8.78 -38.96 -13.21
CA ASP A 32 8.40 -38.74 -14.62
C ASP A 32 7.00 -38.22 -15.01
N THR A 33 6.97 -36.96 -15.49
CA THR A 33 6.55 -36.62 -16.87
C THR A 33 6.89 -35.15 -17.18
N ALA A 34 7.52 -34.93 -18.32
CA ALA A 34 7.73 -33.63 -18.98
C ALA A 34 7.28 -33.77 -20.45
N PRO A 35 7.21 -32.70 -21.24
CA PRO A 35 6.64 -31.38 -20.99
C PRO A 35 5.56 -31.03 -22.05
N THR A 36 4.66 -30.09 -21.76
CA THR A 36 3.85 -29.45 -22.82
C THR A 36 4.16 -27.96 -22.87
N SER A 37 4.77 -27.57 -23.98
CA SER A 37 5.02 -26.18 -24.35
C SER A 37 3.71 -25.40 -24.47
N ALA A 38 3.61 -24.26 -23.80
CA ALA A 38 2.68 -23.20 -24.16
C ALA A 38 3.37 -21.85 -24.01
N SER A 39 3.68 -21.26 -25.15
CA SER A 39 4.26 -19.95 -25.36
C SER A 39 3.40 -18.87 -24.70
N SER A 40 3.99 -18.03 -23.84
CA SER A 40 3.36 -16.79 -23.36
C SER A 40 3.91 -15.60 -24.16
N PRO A 41 3.09 -14.85 -24.90
CA PRO A 41 3.49 -13.56 -25.41
C PRO A 41 3.27 -12.47 -24.35
N SER A 42 4.35 -11.73 -24.09
CA SER A 42 4.38 -10.44 -23.42
C SER A 42 3.43 -9.41 -24.03
N GLY A 43 2.88 -8.53 -23.17
CA GLY A 43 2.58 -7.14 -23.53
C GLY A 43 1.11 -6.73 -23.55
N ALA A 44 0.71 -5.90 -22.58
CA ALA A 44 -0.38 -4.91 -22.71
C ALA A 44 -0.19 -3.84 -21.61
N PHE A 45 0.59 -2.78 -21.87
CA PHE A 45 0.13 -1.45 -22.28
C PHE A 45 -0.84 -0.76 -21.29
N HIS A 46 -0.30 0.19 -20.52
CA HIS A 46 -1.05 1.20 -19.80
C HIS A 46 -1.71 2.19 -20.78
N SER A 47 -3.02 2.15 -20.89
CA SER A 47 -3.80 3.16 -21.63
C SER A 47 -4.29 4.23 -20.66
N ARG A 48 -3.65 5.41 -20.69
CA ARG A 48 -4.15 6.64 -20.05
C ARG A 48 -5.44 7.09 -20.74
N ILE A 49 -6.50 7.33 -19.98
CA ILE A 49 -7.71 8.01 -20.47
C ILE A 49 -7.65 9.47 -19.97
N SER A 50 -7.65 10.42 -20.91
CA SER A 50 -7.81 11.85 -20.65
C SER A 50 -9.31 12.23 -20.55
N PRO A 51 -9.70 13.26 -19.78
CA PRO A 51 -11.10 13.60 -19.58
C PRO A 51 -11.64 14.48 -20.71
N ALA A 52 -12.85 14.17 -21.18
CA ALA A 52 -13.62 15.04 -22.07
C ALA A 52 -14.58 15.92 -21.24
N SER A 53 -14.45 17.23 -21.41
CA SER A 53 -15.36 18.24 -20.88
C SER A 53 -16.64 18.34 -21.71
N GLY A 54 -17.79 18.55 -21.05
CA GLY A 54 -18.79 19.50 -21.52
C GLY A 54 -20.24 19.02 -21.82
N HIS A 55 -21.15 19.49 -20.95
CA HIS A 55 -22.49 20.06 -21.24
C HIS A 55 -23.75 19.16 -21.27
N GLY A 56 -24.60 19.39 -20.26
CA GLY A 56 -26.02 19.71 -20.45
C GLY A 56 -27.05 18.65 -20.04
N ALA A 57 -27.65 18.79 -18.84
CA ALA A 57 -28.97 18.21 -18.52
C ALA A 57 -29.69 19.02 -17.40
N PRO A 58 -31.05 19.05 -17.38
CA PRO A 58 -31.87 20.16 -16.87
C PRO A 58 -32.24 20.06 -15.38
N PRO A 59 -32.86 21.11 -14.78
CA PRO A 59 -33.10 21.17 -13.34
C PRO A 59 -34.41 20.45 -12.98
N PHE A 60 -34.34 19.44 -12.12
CA PHE A 60 -35.51 18.97 -11.40
C PHE A 60 -35.23 18.78 -9.89
N ALA A 61 -36.14 19.38 -9.14
CA ALA A 61 -36.35 19.46 -7.70
C ALA A 61 -35.51 18.55 -6.79
N ARG A 62 -34.71 19.22 -5.94
CA ARG A 62 -34.17 18.70 -4.69
C ARG A 62 -35.30 18.32 -3.75
N THR A 63 -35.38 17.05 -3.35
CA THR A 63 -35.82 16.70 -2.01
C THR A 63 -34.57 16.39 -1.21
N SER A 64 -34.22 17.31 -0.31
CA SER A 64 -33.12 17.15 0.63
C SER A 64 -33.47 15.99 1.56
N PHE A 65 -32.82 14.84 1.40
CA PHE A 65 -32.64 13.94 2.52
C PHE A 65 -31.55 14.55 3.38
N ASP A 66 -31.93 15.05 4.55
CA ASP A 66 -31.00 15.47 5.59
C ASP A 66 -30.04 14.30 5.85
N SER A 67 -28.79 14.46 5.41
CA SER A 67 -27.68 13.55 5.73
C SER A 67 -27.30 13.73 7.20
N GLN A 68 -28.18 13.26 8.09
CA GLN A 68 -27.82 13.02 9.47
C GLN A 68 -27.14 11.65 9.51
N SER A 69 -25.89 11.62 9.94
CA SER A 69 -25.20 10.37 10.27
C SER A 69 -26.14 9.52 11.14
N PRO A 70 -26.33 8.22 10.85
CA PRO A 70 -27.14 7.33 11.70
C PRO A 70 -26.55 7.15 13.12
N PHE A 71 -25.41 7.78 13.38
CA PHE A 71 -24.67 7.80 14.64
C PHE A 71 -24.82 9.13 15.41
N ALA A 72 -25.56 10.11 14.87
CA ALA A 72 -25.80 11.38 15.56
C ALA A 72 -26.57 11.14 16.87
N VAL A 73 -25.91 11.42 18.00
CA VAL A 73 -26.55 11.42 19.32
C VAL A 73 -27.63 12.50 19.32
N LEU A 74 -28.90 12.09 19.45
CA LEU A 74 -30.01 13.02 19.67
C LEU A 74 -29.69 13.88 20.91
N PRO A 75 -29.81 15.22 20.82
CA PRO A 75 -29.66 16.07 21.99
C PRO A 75 -30.70 15.68 23.05
N PRO A 76 -30.37 15.70 24.34
CA PRO A 76 -31.31 15.35 25.40
C PRO A 76 -32.44 16.40 25.45
N GLY A 77 -33.59 16.09 24.84
CA GLY A 77 -34.76 16.97 24.88
C GLY A 77 -35.79 16.84 23.75
N SER A 78 -35.55 16.05 22.71
CA SER A 78 -36.55 15.83 21.64
C SER A 78 -37.35 14.54 21.88
N GLU A 79 -38.56 14.67 22.43
CA GLU A 79 -39.56 13.58 22.40
C GLU A 79 -39.95 13.31 20.93
N PRO A 80 -39.94 12.04 20.47
CA PRO A 80 -40.47 11.71 19.16
C PRO A 80 -42.00 11.61 19.22
N PRO A 81 -42.74 12.13 18.23
CA PRO A 81 -44.15 11.84 18.10
C PRO A 81 -44.31 10.35 17.76
N ASN A 82 -45.08 9.68 18.61
CA ASN A 82 -45.57 8.32 18.53
C ASN A 82 -45.73 7.79 17.09
N ARG A 83 -44.78 6.96 16.65
CA ARG A 83 -44.96 5.98 15.58
C ARG A 83 -44.46 4.63 16.07
N SER A 84 -45.39 3.69 16.10
CA SER A 84 -45.24 2.30 16.48
C SER A 84 -44.02 1.63 15.80
N ALA A 85 -43.20 0.96 16.62
CA ALA A 85 -42.24 -0.07 16.26
C ALA A 85 -41.26 0.26 15.12
N THR A 86 -40.19 0.99 15.43
CA THR A 86 -38.92 0.82 14.73
C THR A 86 -37.92 0.20 15.70
N HIS A 87 -37.57 -1.06 15.46
CA HIS A 87 -36.35 -1.64 16.02
C HIS A 87 -35.22 -0.66 15.72
N THR A 88 -34.67 -0.02 16.74
CA THR A 88 -33.43 0.74 16.65
C THR A 88 -32.32 -0.27 16.38
N ALA A 89 -32.15 -0.67 15.11
CA ALA A 89 -31.06 -1.53 14.70
C ALA A 89 -29.76 -0.85 15.16
N HIS A 90 -29.02 -1.52 16.03
CA HIS A 90 -27.74 -1.00 16.52
C HIS A 90 -26.87 -0.55 15.33
N PRO A 91 -26.10 0.54 15.43
CA PRO A 91 -25.37 1.09 14.28
C PRO A 91 -24.44 0.07 13.61
N ARG A 92 -23.90 -0.88 14.38
CA ARG A 92 -23.16 -2.04 13.87
C ARG A 92 -24.01 -2.93 12.95
N THR A 93 -25.25 -3.22 13.32
CA THR A 93 -26.18 -4.03 12.52
C THR A 93 -26.51 -3.35 11.20
N GLN A 94 -26.68 -2.03 11.21
CA GLN A 94 -26.93 -1.25 9.98
C GLN A 94 -25.70 -1.29 9.05
N PHE A 95 -24.49 -1.13 9.60
CA PHE A 95 -23.26 -1.25 8.84
C PHE A 95 -23.07 -2.65 8.24
N GLU A 96 -23.29 -3.70 9.03
CA GLU A 96 -23.22 -5.09 8.52
C GLU A 96 -24.27 -5.34 7.43
N GLN A 97 -25.46 -4.74 7.54
CA GLN A 97 -26.48 -4.85 6.50
C GLN A 97 -26.05 -4.16 5.21
N LEU A 98 -25.49 -2.95 5.30
CA LEU A 98 -24.95 -2.22 4.15
C LEU A 98 -23.90 -3.05 3.39
N LEU A 99 -23.01 -3.75 4.10
CA LEU A 99 -22.02 -4.64 3.49
C LEU A 99 -22.64 -5.87 2.82
N ARG A 100 -23.70 -6.44 3.42
CA ARG A 100 -24.45 -7.54 2.80
C ARG A 100 -25.15 -7.08 1.53
N ASP A 101 -25.78 -5.91 1.60
CA ASP A 101 -26.49 -5.30 0.48
C ASP A 101 -25.51 -5.10 -0.67
N TYR A 102 -24.34 -4.47 -0.44
CA TYR A 102 -23.27 -4.27 -1.42
C TYR A 102 -22.83 -5.55 -2.16
N ARG A 103 -22.87 -6.70 -1.49
CA ARG A 103 -22.47 -7.99 -2.07
C ARG A 103 -23.51 -8.57 -3.04
N LEU A 104 -24.76 -8.12 -2.99
CA LEU A 104 -25.81 -8.65 -3.84
C LEU A 104 -25.54 -8.27 -5.31
N ALA A 105 -25.64 -9.25 -6.22
CA ALA A 105 -25.30 -9.05 -7.63
C ALA A 105 -26.28 -8.09 -8.35
N GLU A 106 -27.48 -7.90 -7.81
CA GLU A 106 -28.62 -7.23 -8.47
C GLU A 106 -28.86 -5.79 -8.01
N ILE A 107 -27.87 -5.16 -7.35
CA ILE A 107 -28.01 -3.76 -6.91
C ILE A 107 -27.91 -2.82 -8.11
N SER A 108 -28.83 -1.86 -8.19
CA SER A 108 -28.80 -0.82 -9.22
C SER A 108 -27.53 0.07 -9.12
N PRO A 109 -27.08 0.69 -10.23
CA PRO A 109 -25.97 1.63 -10.19
C PRO A 109 -26.17 2.78 -9.19
N GLU A 110 -27.41 3.28 -9.07
CA GLU A 110 -27.79 4.35 -8.15
C GLU A 110 -27.65 3.92 -6.68
N GLU A 111 -28.12 2.73 -6.32
CA GLU A 111 -27.96 2.18 -4.97
C GLU A 111 -26.49 1.93 -4.64
N LYS A 112 -25.67 1.42 -5.58
CA LYS A 112 -24.22 1.29 -5.39
C LYS A 112 -23.57 2.65 -5.11
N LEU A 113 -24.00 3.70 -5.81
CA LEU A 113 -23.50 5.05 -5.57
C LEU A 113 -23.88 5.54 -4.15
N GLN A 114 -25.11 5.30 -3.71
CA GLN A 114 -25.57 5.65 -2.36
C GLN A 114 -24.80 4.90 -1.27
N ILE A 115 -24.52 3.61 -1.46
CA ILE A 115 -23.71 2.81 -0.54
C ILE A 115 -22.29 3.37 -0.43
N LYS A 116 -21.66 3.73 -1.56
CA LYS A 116 -20.33 4.35 -1.59
C LYS A 116 -20.30 5.70 -0.86
N GLN A 117 -21.31 6.55 -1.11
CA GLN A 117 -21.46 7.83 -0.42
C GLN A 117 -21.63 7.63 1.09
N THR A 118 -22.47 6.66 1.49
CA THR A 118 -22.66 6.31 2.90
C THR A 118 -21.33 5.89 3.53
N LEU A 119 -20.55 5.01 2.88
CA LEU A 119 -19.23 4.62 3.40
C LEU A 119 -18.30 5.84 3.57
N ASN A 120 -18.34 6.78 2.61
CA ASN A 120 -17.52 7.99 2.65
C ASN A 120 -17.91 8.92 3.81
N ASP A 121 -19.19 9.00 4.16
CA ASP A 121 -19.64 9.75 5.33
C ASP A 121 -19.23 9.06 6.64
N LEU A 122 -19.40 7.74 6.69
CA LEU A 122 -19.07 6.91 7.86
C LEU A 122 -17.59 6.92 8.21
N LYS A 123 -16.69 7.10 7.23
CA LYS A 123 -15.25 7.11 7.50
C LYS A 123 -14.82 8.19 8.50
N ASN A 124 -15.59 9.28 8.61
CA ASN A 124 -15.32 10.41 9.49
C ASN A 124 -15.84 10.18 10.92
N ASP A 125 -16.72 9.20 11.13
CA ASP A 125 -17.23 8.84 12.44
C ASP A 125 -16.26 7.87 13.16
N PRO A 126 -15.75 8.21 14.36
CA PRO A 126 -14.81 7.35 15.08
C PRO A 126 -15.35 5.95 15.43
N LEU A 127 -16.64 5.83 15.76
CA LEU A 127 -17.27 4.55 16.07
C LEU A 127 -17.43 3.71 14.82
N ALA A 128 -17.91 4.32 13.72
CA ALA A 128 -18.02 3.62 12.45
C ALA A 128 -16.65 3.16 11.94
N ARG A 129 -15.60 3.98 12.08
CA ARG A 129 -14.22 3.60 11.75
C ARG A 129 -13.74 2.40 12.58
N SER A 130 -14.06 2.36 13.87
CA SER A 130 -13.76 1.18 14.71
C SER A 130 -14.45 -0.07 14.17
N PHE A 131 -15.73 0.04 13.76
CA PHE A 131 -16.45 -1.08 13.16
C PHE A 131 -15.88 -1.51 11.81
N MET A 132 -15.43 -0.58 10.97
CA MET A 132 -14.73 -0.90 9.72
C MET A 132 -13.46 -1.70 10.01
N VAL A 133 -12.61 -1.23 10.93
CA VAL A 133 -11.39 -1.95 11.31
C VAL A 133 -11.74 -3.32 11.87
N GLU A 134 -12.68 -3.45 12.81
CA GLU A 134 -13.08 -4.75 13.36
C GLU A 134 -13.59 -5.71 12.27
N THR A 135 -14.43 -5.21 11.36
CA THR A 135 -15.05 -6.02 10.30
C THR A 135 -14.02 -6.49 9.28
N PHE A 136 -13.02 -5.66 8.97
CA PHE A 136 -11.93 -6.01 8.06
C PHE A 136 -11.13 -7.25 8.53
N PHE A 137 -11.05 -7.45 9.84
CA PHE A 137 -10.36 -8.60 10.45
C PHE A 137 -11.32 -9.65 11.04
N ALA A 138 -12.61 -9.62 10.68
CA ALA A 138 -13.61 -10.52 11.23
C ALA A 138 -13.45 -11.95 10.68
N ALA A 139 -12.64 -12.76 11.36
CA ALA A 139 -12.39 -14.16 10.99
C ALA A 139 -13.66 -15.05 11.05
N ASP A 140 -14.63 -14.69 11.87
CA ASP A 140 -15.93 -15.35 11.99
C ASP A 140 -16.91 -14.96 10.86
N LYS A 141 -16.63 -13.86 10.14
CA LYS A 141 -17.47 -13.33 9.05
C LYS A 141 -16.61 -12.92 7.84
N PRO A 142 -15.87 -13.85 7.22
CA PRO A 142 -14.92 -13.54 6.15
C PRO A 142 -15.60 -12.85 4.96
N GLN A 143 -16.86 -13.16 4.67
CA GLN A 143 -17.56 -12.53 3.56
C GLN A 143 -17.86 -11.04 3.81
N LEU A 144 -18.00 -10.62 5.09
CA LEU A 144 -18.15 -9.20 5.41
C LEU A 144 -16.82 -8.46 5.28
N ALA A 145 -15.71 -9.09 5.70
CA ALA A 145 -14.38 -8.55 5.50
C ALA A 145 -14.07 -8.33 4.01
N GLU A 146 -14.37 -9.33 3.17
CA GLU A 146 -14.23 -9.24 1.70
C GLU A 146 -15.11 -8.14 1.11
N SER A 147 -16.37 -8.06 1.54
CA SER A 147 -17.31 -7.03 1.07
C SER A 147 -16.85 -5.62 1.47
N LEU A 148 -16.32 -5.46 2.69
CA LEU A 148 -15.77 -4.19 3.14
C LEU A 148 -14.52 -3.79 2.34
N TYR A 149 -13.57 -4.72 2.14
CA TYR A 149 -12.39 -4.45 1.33
C TYR A 149 -12.77 -4.06 -0.11
N GLY A 150 -13.67 -4.81 -0.74
CA GLY A 150 -14.19 -4.48 -2.07
C GLY A 150 -14.87 -3.11 -2.11
N LEU A 151 -15.70 -2.80 -1.10
CA LEU A 151 -16.37 -1.52 -1.01
C LEU A 151 -15.40 -0.35 -0.81
N ILE A 152 -14.34 -0.50 0.01
CA ILE A 152 -13.30 0.51 0.19
C ILE A 152 -12.63 0.83 -1.15
N ARG A 153 -12.28 -0.21 -1.94
CA ARG A 153 -11.68 -0.03 -3.28
C ARG A 153 -12.66 0.62 -4.24
N ASP A 154 -13.88 0.11 -4.32
CA ASP A 154 -14.90 0.58 -5.26
C ASP A 154 -15.37 2.01 -4.96
N ALA A 155 -15.38 2.40 -3.69
CA ALA A 155 -15.69 3.76 -3.24
C ALA A 155 -14.52 4.72 -3.44
N ASP A 156 -13.37 4.23 -3.89
CA ASP A 156 -12.13 4.99 -3.99
C ASP A 156 -11.79 5.67 -2.64
N LEU A 157 -11.94 4.93 -1.55
CA LEU A 157 -11.86 5.47 -0.20
C LEU A 157 -10.40 5.70 0.21
N LYS A 158 -9.82 6.81 -0.27
CA LYS A 158 -8.45 7.22 0.02
C LYS A 158 -8.33 7.88 1.40
N ASP A 159 -8.47 7.10 2.47
CA ASP A 159 -8.43 7.60 3.84
C ASP A 159 -7.18 7.12 4.61
N VAL A 160 -6.25 8.05 4.84
CA VAL A 160 -5.00 7.77 5.57
C VAL A 160 -5.26 7.28 6.99
N ALA A 161 -6.21 7.88 7.72
CA ALA A 161 -6.47 7.54 9.11
C ALA A 161 -7.12 6.15 9.26
N LEU A 162 -7.97 5.75 8.31
CA LEU A 162 -8.50 4.40 8.24
C LEU A 162 -7.37 3.39 7.99
N LEU A 163 -6.48 3.65 7.02
CA LEU A 163 -5.35 2.76 6.73
C LEU A 163 -4.39 2.62 7.90
N GLU A 164 -4.10 3.71 8.61
CA GLU A 164 -3.30 3.65 9.85
C GLU A 164 -3.97 2.76 10.91
N GLY A 165 -5.30 2.85 11.05
CA GLY A 165 -6.06 1.97 11.93
C GLY A 165 -5.97 0.49 11.55
N LEU A 166 -6.06 0.18 10.25
CA LEU A 166 -5.90 -1.19 9.74
C LEU A 166 -4.47 -1.71 9.98
N ILE A 167 -3.45 -0.90 9.71
CA ILE A 167 -2.03 -1.23 9.94
C ILE A 167 -1.76 -1.50 11.41
N GLN A 168 -2.26 -0.64 12.30
CA GLN A 168 -2.07 -0.80 13.74
C GLN A 168 -2.68 -2.12 14.23
N ARG A 169 -3.83 -2.51 13.66
CA ARG A 169 -4.48 -3.79 13.97
C ARG A 169 -3.71 -4.97 13.42
N ASP A 170 -3.29 -4.93 12.15
CA ASP A 170 -2.51 -6.00 11.49
C ASP A 170 -1.21 -6.28 12.24
N SER A 171 -0.52 -5.23 12.69
CA SER A 171 0.73 -5.32 13.47
C SER A 171 0.61 -6.16 14.76
N THR A 172 -0.62 -6.34 15.29
CA THR A 172 -0.86 -7.17 16.48
C THR A 172 -1.17 -8.62 16.16
N ARG A 173 -1.78 -8.90 15.00
CA ARG A 173 -2.27 -10.22 14.58
C ARG A 173 -2.28 -10.32 13.05
N PRO A 174 -1.10 -10.37 12.41
CA PRO A 174 -1.03 -10.33 10.96
C PRO A 174 -1.54 -11.63 10.37
N THR A 175 -2.23 -11.53 9.24
CA THR A 175 -2.58 -12.67 8.40
C THR A 175 -2.16 -12.37 6.96
N ALA A 176 -1.80 -13.39 6.18
CA ALA A 176 -1.38 -13.17 4.79
C ALA A 176 -2.46 -12.42 3.97
N ALA A 177 -3.73 -12.73 4.20
CA ALA A 177 -4.85 -12.07 3.53
C ALA A 177 -4.99 -10.59 3.94
N SER A 178 -5.00 -10.29 5.24
CA SER A 178 -5.10 -8.90 5.72
C SER A 178 -3.91 -8.05 5.31
N THR A 179 -2.70 -8.59 5.41
CA THR A 179 -1.47 -7.92 4.98
C THR A 179 -1.53 -7.60 3.48
N ALA A 180 -1.93 -8.56 2.63
CA ALA A 180 -2.05 -8.34 1.19
C ALA A 180 -3.10 -7.27 0.85
N SER A 181 -4.29 -7.33 1.47
CA SER A 181 -5.34 -6.32 1.27
C SER A 181 -4.89 -4.93 1.71
N ILE A 182 -4.19 -4.79 2.83
CA ILE A 182 -3.67 -3.48 3.29
C ILE A 182 -2.63 -2.94 2.31
N VAL A 183 -1.70 -3.77 1.84
CA VAL A 183 -0.67 -3.34 0.88
C VAL A 183 -1.30 -2.89 -0.44
N ASP A 184 -2.34 -3.57 -0.93
CA ASP A 184 -3.11 -3.16 -2.10
C ASP A 184 -3.85 -1.83 -1.88
N LEU A 185 -4.47 -1.62 -0.71
CA LEU A 185 -5.08 -0.32 -0.39
C LEU A 185 -4.06 0.82 -0.29
N VAL A 186 -2.82 0.54 0.17
CA VAL A 186 -1.73 1.52 0.19
C VAL A 186 -1.23 1.82 -1.24
N ALA A 187 -1.18 0.82 -2.12
CA ALA A 187 -0.87 1.03 -3.53
C ALA A 187 -1.86 2.01 -4.17
N ASP A 188 -3.14 1.76 -3.89
CA ASP A 188 -4.25 2.55 -4.36
C ASP A 188 -4.20 3.99 -3.81
N LEU A 189 -3.88 4.16 -2.51
CA LEU A 189 -3.63 5.46 -1.87
C LEU A 189 -2.50 6.25 -2.56
N SER A 190 -1.42 5.57 -2.96
CA SER A 190 -0.23 6.17 -3.56
C SER A 190 -0.48 6.79 -4.94
N THR A 191 -1.65 6.55 -5.54
CA THR A 191 -2.05 7.19 -6.81
C THR A 191 -2.51 8.64 -6.63
N GLN A 192 -2.85 9.05 -5.40
CA GLN A 192 -3.39 10.39 -5.11
C GLN A 192 -2.30 11.34 -4.60
N LYS A 193 -2.14 12.48 -5.28
CA LYS A 193 -1.02 13.40 -5.00
C LYS A 193 -1.20 14.27 -3.75
N ASP A 194 -2.45 14.59 -3.40
CA ASP A 194 -2.77 15.61 -2.41
C ASP A 194 -2.93 15.03 -0.98
N LEU A 195 -2.66 13.74 -0.80
CA LEU A 195 -2.76 13.12 0.52
C LEU A 195 -1.51 13.38 1.36
N PRO A 196 -1.68 13.58 2.68
CA PRO A 196 -0.56 13.76 3.58
C PRO A 196 0.27 12.50 3.69
N TYR A 197 1.59 12.67 3.84
CA TYR A 197 2.49 11.59 4.21
C TYR A 197 2.13 11.02 5.59
N SER A 198 2.16 9.70 5.71
CA SER A 198 2.03 8.94 6.96
C SER A 198 3.32 8.15 7.23
N ALA A 199 3.97 8.48 8.34
CA ALA A 199 5.11 7.73 8.84
C ALA A 199 4.71 6.30 9.29
N THR A 200 3.44 6.08 9.61
CA THR A 200 2.90 4.76 9.98
C THR A 200 2.87 3.85 8.77
N ILE A 201 2.37 4.34 7.63
CA ILE A 201 2.35 3.59 6.36
C ILE A 201 3.78 3.26 5.90
N ASP A 202 4.67 4.25 5.86
CA ASP A 202 6.07 4.03 5.46
C ASP A 202 6.76 3.00 6.37
N ARG A 203 6.61 3.11 7.71
CA ARG A 203 7.20 2.14 8.64
C ARG A 203 6.65 0.73 8.43
N TYR A 204 5.36 0.59 8.18
CA TYR A 204 4.74 -0.70 7.93
C TYR A 204 5.28 -1.34 6.64
N LEU A 205 5.37 -0.58 5.54
CA LEU A 205 5.98 -1.06 4.31
C LEU A 205 7.47 -1.38 4.50
N ALA A 206 8.21 -0.58 5.29
CA ALA A 206 9.60 -0.86 5.62
C ALA A 206 9.74 -2.17 6.42
N GLN A 207 8.83 -2.46 7.35
CA GLN A 207 8.83 -3.73 8.07
C GLN A 207 8.53 -4.91 7.13
N LEU A 208 7.53 -4.78 6.27
CA LEU A 208 7.20 -5.82 5.28
C LEU A 208 8.31 -6.01 4.23
N SER A 209 9.13 -4.99 3.95
CA SER A 209 10.31 -5.14 3.08
C SER A 209 11.38 -6.11 3.62
N LEU A 210 11.27 -6.51 4.88
CA LEU A 210 12.13 -7.52 5.52
C LEU A 210 11.40 -8.86 5.73
N HIS A 211 10.20 -9.02 5.17
CA HIS A 211 9.38 -10.21 5.35
C HIS A 211 10.04 -11.45 4.70
N ALA A 212 9.91 -12.62 5.35
CA ALA A 212 10.52 -13.86 4.89
C ALA A 212 9.88 -14.38 3.58
N ASP A 213 8.58 -14.18 3.43
CA ASP A 213 7.88 -14.45 2.17
C ASP A 213 8.31 -13.44 1.09
N ALA A 214 8.89 -13.95 0.00
CA ALA A 214 9.46 -13.13 -1.06
C ALA A 214 8.41 -12.31 -1.82
N GLN A 215 7.17 -12.81 -1.95
CA GLN A 215 6.10 -12.10 -2.62
C GLN A 215 5.66 -10.90 -1.79
N VAL A 216 5.37 -11.10 -0.49
CA VAL A 216 5.04 -10.01 0.45
C VAL A 216 6.16 -8.97 0.48
N ARG A 217 7.42 -9.44 0.59
CA ARG A 217 8.60 -8.57 0.59
C ARG A 217 8.68 -7.70 -0.65
N ASN A 218 8.64 -8.32 -1.83
CA ASN A 218 8.79 -7.63 -3.12
C ASN A 218 7.65 -6.62 -3.32
N THR A 219 6.40 -7.02 -3.04
CA THR A 219 5.25 -6.11 -3.17
C THR A 219 5.37 -4.93 -2.22
N ALA A 220 5.74 -5.15 -0.97
CA ALA A 220 5.92 -4.06 0.00
C ALA A 220 7.03 -3.08 -0.42
N VAL A 221 8.14 -3.59 -0.97
CA VAL A 221 9.21 -2.74 -1.51
C VAL A 221 8.70 -1.89 -2.67
N SER A 222 8.03 -2.49 -3.67
CA SER A 222 7.45 -1.74 -4.79
C SER A 222 6.49 -0.66 -4.30
N GLN A 223 5.59 -0.99 -3.37
CA GLN A 223 4.67 0.01 -2.82
C GLN A 223 5.39 1.11 -2.05
N ARG A 224 6.46 0.78 -1.31
CA ARG A 224 7.22 1.79 -0.57
C ARG A 224 7.95 2.76 -1.49
N ILE A 225 8.51 2.28 -2.60
CA ILE A 225 9.16 3.11 -3.63
C ILE A 225 8.17 4.17 -4.11
N TRP A 226 6.98 3.76 -4.55
CA TRP A 226 5.97 4.68 -5.09
C TRP A 226 5.34 5.58 -4.01
N TYR A 227 5.11 5.05 -2.81
CA TYR A 227 4.58 5.85 -1.70
C TYR A 227 5.53 7.00 -1.33
N LEU A 228 6.83 6.72 -1.16
CA LEU A 228 7.82 7.77 -0.84
C LEU A 228 8.04 8.72 -2.02
N ALA A 229 8.04 8.20 -3.26
CA ALA A 229 8.12 9.03 -4.46
C ALA A 229 7.02 10.10 -4.53
N GLN A 230 5.81 9.71 -4.12
CA GLN A 230 4.62 10.56 -4.18
C GLN A 230 4.54 11.52 -3.00
N HIS A 231 4.77 11.05 -1.77
CA HIS A 231 4.49 11.83 -0.56
C HIS A 231 5.72 12.41 0.13
N GLN A 232 6.93 11.93 -0.19
CA GLN A 232 8.21 12.41 0.33
C GLN A 232 9.24 12.61 -0.80
N PRO A 233 8.92 13.40 -1.85
CA PRO A 233 9.75 13.50 -3.06
C PRO A 233 11.17 14.04 -2.81
N ASN A 234 11.39 14.71 -1.68
CA ASN A 234 12.68 15.28 -1.28
C ASN A 234 13.46 14.40 -0.29
N ASN A 235 12.90 13.27 0.15
CA ASN A 235 13.51 12.37 1.14
C ASN A 235 13.49 10.93 0.62
N LEU A 236 14.27 10.69 -0.43
CA LEU A 236 14.32 9.41 -1.14
C LEU A 236 15.53 8.54 -0.76
N ALA A 237 16.38 9.00 0.17
CA ALA A 237 17.57 8.27 0.60
C ALA A 237 17.24 6.87 1.15
N ALA A 238 16.07 6.70 1.76
CA ALA A 238 15.60 5.42 2.28
C ALA A 238 15.39 4.34 1.19
N LEU A 239 15.35 4.72 -0.09
CA LEU A 239 15.18 3.80 -1.23
C LEU A 239 16.52 3.34 -1.82
N GLU A 240 17.64 3.96 -1.45
CA GLU A 240 18.97 3.64 -1.99
C GLU A 240 19.31 2.14 -1.91
N PRO A 241 19.04 1.41 -0.80
CA PRO A 241 19.40 0.00 -0.71
C PRO A 241 18.72 -0.89 -1.77
N TYR A 242 17.57 -0.47 -2.32
CA TYR A 242 16.81 -1.28 -3.28
C TYR A 242 17.42 -1.30 -4.69
N ILE A 243 18.38 -0.40 -5.00
CA ILE A 243 19.13 -0.43 -6.26
C ILE A 243 19.96 -1.72 -6.40
N ALA A 244 20.43 -2.22 -5.27
CA ALA A 244 21.31 -3.38 -5.14
C ALA A 244 20.59 -4.59 -4.52
N ASP A 245 19.24 -4.59 -4.51
CA ASP A 245 18.47 -5.67 -3.89
C ASP A 245 18.78 -7.02 -4.55
N SER A 246 18.80 -8.09 -3.75
CA SER A 246 19.01 -9.45 -4.23
C SER A 246 17.96 -9.92 -5.26
N ALA A 247 16.71 -9.41 -5.17
CA ALA A 247 15.64 -9.78 -6.08
C ALA A 247 15.65 -8.92 -7.35
N PRO A 248 15.72 -9.54 -8.56
CA PRO A 248 15.67 -8.80 -9.82
C PRO A 248 14.43 -7.93 -9.98
N THR A 249 13.27 -8.39 -9.51
CA THR A 249 12.01 -7.64 -9.59
C THR A 249 12.05 -6.33 -8.79
N VAL A 250 12.75 -6.30 -7.66
CA VAL A 250 12.90 -5.08 -6.85
C VAL A 250 13.83 -4.08 -7.54
N ARG A 251 14.96 -4.57 -8.08
CA ARG A 251 15.88 -3.72 -8.84
C ARG A 251 15.21 -3.13 -10.06
N GLU A 252 14.45 -3.93 -10.80
CA GLU A 252 13.66 -3.51 -11.96
C GLU A 252 12.67 -2.38 -11.62
N GLU A 253 11.95 -2.51 -10.51
CA GLU A 253 11.05 -1.46 -10.01
C GLU A 253 11.84 -0.18 -9.68
N MET A 254 12.97 -0.33 -9.01
CA MET A 254 13.80 0.81 -8.61
C MET A 254 14.37 1.56 -9.82
N TYR A 255 14.82 0.85 -10.86
CA TYR A 255 15.29 1.46 -12.10
C TYR A 255 14.15 2.18 -12.82
N SER A 256 12.98 1.54 -12.92
CA SER A 256 11.78 2.14 -13.52
C SER A 256 11.33 3.40 -12.79
N PHE A 257 11.43 3.41 -11.46
CA PHE A 257 11.18 4.59 -10.64
C PHE A 257 12.15 5.73 -10.97
N ILE A 258 13.46 5.47 -11.02
CA ILE A 258 14.48 6.50 -11.34
C ILE A 258 14.21 7.08 -12.73
N GLU A 259 13.98 6.23 -13.73
CA GLU A 259 13.64 6.65 -15.10
C GLU A 259 12.39 7.53 -15.14
N SER A 260 11.33 7.13 -14.44
CA SER A 260 10.09 7.90 -14.35
C SER A 260 10.32 9.28 -13.75
N ARG A 261 11.14 9.40 -12.70
CA ARG A 261 11.45 10.70 -12.10
C ARG A 261 12.25 11.60 -13.04
N MET A 262 13.23 11.03 -13.73
CA MET A 262 14.06 11.76 -14.70
C MET A 262 13.23 12.26 -15.88
N ALA A 263 12.38 11.39 -16.46
CA ALA A 263 11.51 11.74 -17.58
C ALA A 263 10.53 12.87 -17.22
N ASN A 264 10.07 12.91 -15.97
CA ASN A 264 9.14 13.93 -15.48
C ASN A 264 9.84 15.17 -14.88
N GLN A 265 11.17 15.26 -14.95
CA GLN A 265 11.98 16.31 -14.30
C GLN A 265 11.63 16.48 -12.82
N ALA A 266 11.18 15.40 -12.18
CA ALA A 266 10.77 15.43 -10.79
C ALA A 266 12.01 15.39 -9.88
N PRO A 267 11.92 15.93 -8.65
CA PRO A 267 13.03 15.88 -7.70
C PRO A 267 13.56 14.46 -7.56
N LEU A 268 14.84 14.28 -7.86
CA LEU A 268 15.57 13.06 -7.60
C LEU A 268 16.71 13.44 -6.65
N ALA A 269 16.91 12.68 -5.59
CA ALA A 269 18.11 12.81 -4.76
C ALA A 269 19.29 12.23 -5.54
N GLN A 270 19.77 12.93 -6.58
CA GLN A 270 20.82 12.45 -7.48
C GLN A 270 22.07 12.01 -6.70
N THR A 271 22.41 12.77 -5.66
CA THR A 271 23.52 12.48 -4.74
C THR A 271 23.36 11.18 -3.97
N ALA A 272 22.13 10.71 -3.72
CA ALA A 272 21.86 9.45 -3.01
C ALA A 272 21.93 8.23 -3.95
N PHE A 273 21.46 8.35 -5.20
CA PHE A 273 21.36 7.19 -6.08
C PHE A 273 22.59 6.94 -6.96
N VAL A 274 23.35 7.98 -7.33
CA VAL A 274 24.54 7.82 -8.19
C VAL A 274 25.59 6.87 -7.60
N PRO A 275 25.95 6.94 -6.30
CA PRO A 275 26.90 6.00 -5.70
C PRO A 275 26.41 4.54 -5.78
N ALA A 276 25.14 4.30 -5.44
CA ALA A 276 24.54 2.96 -5.49
C ALA A 276 24.46 2.40 -6.92
N LEU A 277 24.09 3.23 -7.90
CA LEU A 277 24.08 2.82 -9.32
C LEU A 277 25.49 2.47 -9.81
N LYS A 278 26.52 3.24 -9.41
CA LYS A 278 27.92 2.91 -9.74
C LYS A 278 28.37 1.59 -9.12
N MET A 279 27.96 1.31 -7.87
CA MET A 279 28.22 0.03 -7.22
C MET A 279 27.54 -1.13 -7.95
N ALA A 280 26.29 -0.96 -8.40
CA ALA A 280 25.55 -1.99 -9.14
C ALA A 280 26.22 -2.39 -10.48
N LEU A 281 27.04 -1.52 -11.08
CA LEU A 281 27.82 -1.84 -12.28
C LEU A 281 29.10 -2.65 -12.01
N GLN A 282 29.58 -2.69 -10.77
CA GLN A 282 30.84 -3.37 -10.46
C GLN A 282 30.70 -4.88 -10.68
N ALA A 283 31.78 -5.51 -11.18
CA ALA A 283 31.77 -6.91 -11.62
C ALA A 283 31.37 -7.91 -10.52
N ASP A 284 31.55 -7.52 -9.26
CA ASP A 284 31.32 -8.34 -8.08
C ASP A 284 29.89 -8.24 -7.53
N HIS A 285 28.97 -7.51 -8.17
CA HIS A 285 27.57 -7.52 -7.74
C HIS A 285 26.89 -8.80 -8.25
N PRO A 286 26.60 -9.78 -7.38
CA PRO A 286 25.98 -11.02 -7.81
C PRO A 286 24.55 -10.74 -8.30
N GLY A 287 24.19 -11.32 -9.43
CA GLY A 287 22.80 -11.39 -9.90
C GLY A 287 22.33 -10.30 -10.86
N ALA A 288 23.16 -9.31 -11.25
CA ALA A 288 22.79 -8.32 -12.27
C ALA A 288 23.09 -8.85 -13.69
N SER A 289 22.07 -8.93 -14.54
CA SER A 289 22.16 -9.33 -15.94
C SER A 289 22.91 -8.31 -16.79
N ALA A 290 23.32 -8.70 -18.01
CA ALA A 290 23.93 -7.77 -18.96
C ALA A 290 22.97 -6.62 -19.35
N GLU A 291 21.68 -6.91 -19.43
CA GLU A 291 20.63 -5.92 -19.71
C GLU A 291 20.47 -4.94 -18.55
N GLU A 292 20.45 -5.42 -17.31
CA GLU A 292 20.41 -4.56 -16.11
C GLU A 292 21.63 -3.63 -16.06
N LYS A 293 22.83 -4.16 -16.35
CA LYS A 293 24.06 -3.34 -16.40
C LYS A 293 24.02 -2.29 -17.50
N ALA A 294 23.48 -2.63 -18.68
CA ALA A 294 23.29 -1.66 -19.76
C ALA A 294 22.31 -0.55 -19.35
N ARG A 295 21.19 -0.92 -18.70
CA ARG A 295 20.18 0.02 -18.18
C ARG A 295 20.75 0.96 -17.12
N VAL A 296 21.47 0.42 -16.13
CA VAL A 296 22.14 1.22 -15.09
C VAL A 296 23.18 2.18 -15.70
N SER A 297 23.91 1.74 -16.73
CA SER A 297 24.85 2.60 -17.45
C SER A 297 24.14 3.77 -18.15
N ALA A 298 23.00 3.52 -18.80
CA ALA A 298 22.18 4.55 -19.44
C ALA A 298 21.60 5.55 -18.42
N LEU A 299 21.17 5.06 -17.25
CA LEU A 299 20.71 5.89 -16.13
C LEU A 299 21.80 6.85 -15.66
N LEU A 300 23.02 6.34 -15.42
CA LEU A 300 24.15 7.18 -14.99
C LEU A 300 24.53 8.25 -16.02
N GLN A 301 24.49 7.91 -17.32
CA GLN A 301 24.75 8.89 -18.39
C GLN A 301 23.69 10.00 -18.41
N SER A 302 22.42 9.62 -18.27
CA SER A 302 21.30 10.57 -18.25
C SER A 302 21.33 11.49 -17.02
N LEU A 303 21.77 10.97 -15.87
CA LEU A 303 21.97 11.77 -14.65
C LEU A 303 23.14 12.77 -14.82
N ALA A 304 24.26 12.33 -15.38
CA ALA A 304 25.41 13.20 -15.64
C ALA A 304 25.07 14.33 -16.64
N ALA A 305 24.22 14.07 -17.63
CA ALA A 305 23.75 15.09 -18.57
C ALA A 305 22.81 16.12 -17.92
N SER A 306 22.10 15.72 -16.85
CA SER A 306 21.17 16.60 -16.12
C SER A 306 21.88 17.55 -15.15
N ASP A 307 23.12 17.22 -14.76
CA ASP A 307 23.99 18.06 -13.90
C ASP A 307 24.85 19.07 -14.69
N ALA A 308 24.78 19.06 -16.03
CA ALA A 308 25.48 20.04 -16.84
C ALA A 308 24.86 21.45 -16.64
N PRO A 309 25.65 22.49 -16.34
CA PRO A 309 25.12 23.84 -16.22
C PRO A 309 24.55 24.28 -17.57
N LEU A 310 23.30 24.77 -17.55
CA LEU A 310 22.69 25.50 -18.67
C LEU A 310 23.43 26.82 -18.95
#